data_AF-A0A6F8YFA6-F1
#
_entry.id   AF-A0A6F8YFA6-F1
#
_cell.length_a   1.000
_cell.length_b   1.000
_cell.length_c   1.000
_cell.angle_alpha   90.00
_cell.angle_beta   90.00
_cell.angle_gamma   90.00
#
_symmetry.space_group_name_H-M   'P 1'
#
loop_
_entity.id
_entity.type
_entity.pdbx_description
1 polymer ?
#
loop_
_entity_poly.entity_id
_entity_poly.type
_entity_poly.pdbx_seq_one_letter_code
_entity_poly.pdbx_strand_id
1 'polypeptide(L)'
;MHCQPLPVLSITDPSGRKVAAGDPTCERVISEDVASAATDAARCPVGDQSAYGRCDGGTAEQVSRILGGRPVAGKTGSSEDASTESFVGFTPQLAVASIAANPDDPRDHVGSAVQRDVIAAVARTMASALSGEPRRDFAPPGAGAAFGADGPRGR
;
A
#
# COMPACT_ATOMS: atom_id res chain seq x y z
N MET A 1 7.97 0.95 9.68
CA MET A 1 9.07 1.94 9.61
C MET A 1 8.59 3.11 8.77
N HIS A 2 8.85 4.34 9.19
CA HIS A 2 8.76 5.51 8.32
C HIS A 2 10.17 5.83 7.82
N CYS A 3 10.33 6.00 6.53
CA CYS A 3 11.58 6.47 5.93
C CYS A 3 11.27 7.75 5.16
N GLN A 4 12.13 8.77 5.26
CA GLN A 4 11.94 9.99 4.49
C GLN A 4 12.09 9.69 2.99
N PRO A 5 11.21 10.22 2.13
CA PRO A 5 11.34 10.05 0.69
C PRO A 5 12.67 10.63 0.18
N LEU A 6 13.42 9.84 -0.57
CA LEU A 6 14.72 10.24 -1.12
C LEU A 6 14.73 10.01 -2.64
N PRO A 7 14.85 11.07 -3.46
CA PRO A 7 14.81 10.94 -4.93
C PRO A 7 16.18 10.58 -5.53
N VAL A 8 17.22 10.43 -4.72
CA VAL A 8 18.61 10.18 -5.14
C VAL A 8 19.15 8.90 -4.49
N LEU A 9 20.01 8.17 -5.21
CA LEU A 9 20.66 6.96 -4.67
C LEU A 9 21.99 7.27 -3.97
N SER A 10 22.71 8.30 -4.43
CA SER A 10 23.98 8.74 -3.85
C SER A 10 24.32 10.15 -4.29
N ILE A 11 25.00 10.91 -3.44
CA ILE A 11 25.56 12.23 -3.76
C ILE A 11 27.07 12.16 -3.58
N THR A 12 27.81 12.71 -4.55
CA THR A 12 29.28 12.79 -4.53
C THR A 12 29.71 14.23 -4.75
N ASP A 13 30.68 14.72 -3.97
CA ASP A 13 31.23 16.08 -4.11
C ASP A 13 32.30 16.17 -5.23
N PRO A 14 32.80 17.37 -5.57
CA PRO A 14 33.83 17.53 -6.60
C PRO A 14 35.17 16.82 -6.30
N SER A 15 35.42 16.47 -5.04
CA SER A 15 36.60 15.69 -4.62
C SER A 15 36.40 14.18 -4.73
N GLY A 16 35.21 13.72 -5.15
CA GLY A 16 34.87 12.30 -5.23
C GLY A 16 34.38 11.70 -3.92
N ARG A 17 34.12 12.50 -2.88
CA ARG A 17 33.66 11.99 -1.57
C ARG A 17 32.15 11.90 -1.51
N LYS A 18 31.64 10.81 -0.93
CA LYS A 18 30.21 10.61 -0.67
C LYS A 18 29.70 11.63 0.35
N VAL A 19 28.54 12.22 0.07
CA VAL A 19 27.84 13.15 0.96
C VAL A 19 26.66 12.42 1.63
N ALA A 20 26.56 12.56 2.96
CA ALA A 20 25.56 11.87 3.78
C ALA A 20 24.11 12.30 3.48
N ALA A 21 23.89 13.45 2.84
CA ALA A 21 22.56 13.92 2.44
C ALA A 21 21.85 12.97 1.45
N GLY A 22 22.57 12.01 0.86
CA GLY A 22 22.00 10.94 0.04
C GLY A 22 21.74 9.63 0.78
N ASP A 23 21.87 9.59 2.11
CA ASP A 23 21.60 8.37 2.90
C ASP A 23 20.14 8.33 3.41
N PRO A 24 19.46 7.16 3.37
CA PRO A 24 18.11 7.03 3.90
C PRO A 24 18.04 7.25 5.42
N THR A 25 17.03 8.00 5.85
CA THR A 25 16.70 8.20 7.27
C THR A 25 15.39 7.49 7.60
N CYS A 26 15.46 6.49 8.48
CA CYS A 26 14.31 5.66 8.84
C CYS A 26 14.14 5.55 10.36
N GLU A 27 12.89 5.61 10.83
CA GLU A 27 12.53 5.45 12.23
C GLU A 27 11.28 4.58 12.42
N ARG A 28 11.17 3.93 13.58
CA ARG A 28 10.00 3.14 13.94
C ARG A 28 8.99 4.04 14.65
N VAL A 29 7.90 4.37 13.97
CA VAL A 29 6.85 5.27 14.49
C VAL A 29 5.60 4.54 15.02
N ILE A 30 5.48 3.24 14.73
CA ILE A 30 4.40 2.36 15.23
C ILE A 30 5.00 1.00 15.63
N SER A 31 4.31 0.27 16.51
CA SER A 31 4.72 -1.08 16.88
C SER A 31 4.56 -2.06 15.71
N GLU A 32 5.33 -3.14 15.74
CA GLU A 32 5.28 -4.18 14.71
C GLU A 32 3.93 -4.88 14.66
N ASP A 33 3.31 -5.14 15.81
CA ASP A 33 2.01 -5.78 15.89
C ASP A 33 0.90 -4.90 15.29
N VAL A 34 0.91 -3.58 15.57
CA VAL A 34 -0.02 -2.62 14.96
C VAL A 34 0.20 -2.53 13.44
N ALA A 35 1.45 -2.48 13.00
CA ALA A 35 1.78 -2.46 11.57
C ALA A 35 1.30 -3.73 10.85
N SER A 36 1.51 -4.90 11.46
CA SER A 36 1.09 -6.19 10.92
C SER A 36 -0.43 -6.31 10.89
N ALA A 37 -1.12 -5.85 11.93
CA ALA A 37 -2.58 -5.89 12.01
C ALA A 37 -3.24 -4.97 10.97
N ALA A 38 -2.74 -3.74 10.85
CA ALA A 38 -3.20 -2.81 9.84
C ALA A 38 -2.94 -3.32 8.43
N THR A 39 -1.77 -3.93 8.19
CA THR A 39 -1.43 -4.56 6.91
C THR A 39 -2.36 -5.72 6.61
N ASP A 40 -2.60 -6.61 7.58
CA ASP A 40 -3.45 -7.79 7.41
C ASP A 40 -4.90 -7.42 7.09
N ALA A 41 -5.44 -6.41 7.76
CA ALA A 41 -6.75 -5.85 7.45
C ALA A 41 -6.79 -5.22 6.04
N ALA A 42 -5.71 -4.54 5.64
CA ALA A 42 -5.59 -3.91 4.33
C ALA A 42 -5.42 -4.91 3.17
N ARG A 43 -5.29 -6.22 3.42
CA ARG A 43 -5.30 -7.26 2.37
C ARG A 43 -6.71 -7.49 1.82
N CYS A 44 -7.74 -7.34 2.65
CA CYS A 44 -9.13 -7.61 2.23
C CYS A 44 -9.62 -6.71 1.08
N PRO A 45 -9.48 -5.37 1.13
CA PRO A 45 -10.01 -4.49 0.10
C PRO A 45 -9.47 -4.79 -1.31
N VAL A 46 -8.27 -5.37 -1.41
CA VAL A 46 -7.57 -5.63 -2.67
C VAL A 46 -7.74 -7.06 -3.19
N GLY A 47 -8.57 -7.88 -2.53
CA GLY A 47 -8.85 -9.25 -2.93
C GLY A 47 -7.76 -10.26 -2.55
N ASP A 48 -6.87 -9.90 -1.62
CA ASP A 48 -5.99 -10.85 -0.93
C ASP A 48 -6.68 -11.30 0.37
N GLN A 49 -6.25 -12.42 0.94
CA GLN A 49 -6.80 -12.96 2.18
C GLN A 49 -6.02 -12.46 3.38
N SER A 50 -6.67 -12.31 4.54
CA SER A 50 -5.95 -12.07 5.79
C SER A 50 -5.19 -13.32 6.21
N ALA A 51 -4.25 -13.19 7.15
CA ALA A 51 -3.48 -14.29 7.71
C ALA A 51 -4.37 -15.38 8.33
N TYR A 52 -5.61 -15.02 8.69
CA TYR A 52 -6.60 -15.89 9.28
C TYR A 52 -7.76 -16.25 8.33
N GLY A 53 -7.68 -15.88 7.05
CA GLY A 53 -8.67 -16.26 6.02
C GLY A 53 -10.07 -15.70 6.28
N ARG A 54 -10.16 -14.46 6.77
CA ARG A 54 -11.43 -13.82 7.18
C ARG A 54 -11.89 -12.69 6.25
N CYS A 55 -11.17 -12.44 5.16
CA CYS A 55 -11.58 -11.41 4.21
C CYS A 55 -12.79 -11.90 3.40
N ASP A 56 -13.86 -11.13 3.43
CA ASP A 56 -15.11 -11.38 2.71
C ASP A 56 -15.43 -10.15 1.84
N GLY A 57 -14.82 -10.13 0.67
CA GLY A 57 -14.96 -9.06 -0.31
C GLY A 57 -14.01 -7.87 -0.14
N GLY A 58 -14.07 -6.94 -1.09
CA GLY A 58 -13.23 -5.75 -1.12
C GLY A 58 -13.67 -4.70 -2.15
N THR A 59 -13.16 -3.48 -2.01
CA THR A 59 -13.47 -2.36 -2.93
C THR A 59 -12.62 -2.35 -4.19
N ALA A 60 -11.54 -3.12 -4.23
CA ALA A 60 -10.51 -3.15 -5.26
C ALA A 60 -10.00 -4.59 -5.55
N GLU A 61 -10.88 -5.60 -5.49
CA GLU A 61 -10.54 -7.02 -5.63
C GLU A 61 -9.78 -7.38 -6.93
N GLN A 62 -9.91 -6.56 -7.98
CA GLN A 62 -9.14 -6.74 -9.22
C GLN A 62 -7.63 -6.65 -9.02
N VAL A 63 -7.16 -5.99 -7.95
CA VAL A 63 -5.73 -5.76 -7.69
C VAL A 63 -4.99 -7.09 -7.51
N SER A 64 -5.48 -7.99 -6.64
CA SER A 64 -4.89 -9.32 -6.43
C SER A 64 -4.76 -10.11 -7.73
N ARG A 65 -5.80 -10.07 -8.59
CA ARG A 65 -5.76 -10.72 -9.92
C ARG A 65 -4.73 -10.09 -10.86
N ILE A 66 -4.66 -8.76 -10.91
CA ILE A 66 -3.68 -8.04 -11.76
C ILE A 66 -2.25 -8.36 -11.32
N LEU A 67 -2.00 -8.52 -10.02
CA LEU A 67 -0.69 -8.92 -9.48
C LEU A 67 -0.44 -10.43 -9.52
N GLY A 68 -1.32 -11.23 -10.13
CA GLY A 68 -1.16 -12.68 -10.28
C GLY A 68 -1.19 -13.43 -8.94
N GLY A 69 -1.99 -12.96 -7.97
CA GLY A 69 -2.13 -13.56 -6.65
C GLY A 69 -0.89 -13.42 -5.77
N ARG A 70 0.01 -12.46 -6.06
CA ARG A 70 1.06 -12.07 -5.13
C ARG A 70 0.43 -11.41 -3.89
N PRO A 71 0.97 -11.62 -2.67
CA PRO A 71 0.54 -10.91 -1.48
C PRO A 71 0.52 -9.39 -1.68
N VAL A 72 -0.62 -8.77 -1.41
CA VAL A 72 -0.83 -7.34 -1.63
C VAL A 72 -1.81 -6.79 -0.62
N ALA A 73 -1.56 -5.57 -0.16
CA ALA A 73 -2.44 -4.82 0.72
C ALA A 73 -2.68 -3.44 0.14
N GLY A 74 -3.81 -2.81 0.47
CA GLY A 74 -4.13 -1.49 -0.03
C GLY A 74 -5.51 -1.00 0.35
N LYS A 75 -5.81 0.24 -0.02
CA LYS A 75 -7.09 0.87 0.30
C LYS A 75 -7.46 1.92 -0.73
N THR A 76 -8.75 1.90 -1.11
CA THR A 76 -9.40 2.95 -1.90
C THR A 76 -9.80 4.13 -1.02
N GLY A 77 -9.77 5.34 -1.57
CA GLY A 77 -10.26 6.54 -0.90
C GLY A 77 -10.98 7.45 -1.89
N SER A 78 -12.20 7.84 -1.56
CA SER A 78 -13.03 8.76 -2.33
C SER A 78 -13.39 9.93 -1.43
N SER A 79 -13.23 11.17 -1.91
CA SER A 79 -13.70 12.35 -1.17
C SER A 79 -15.19 12.61 -1.45
N GLU A 80 -15.78 13.52 -0.67
CA GLU A 80 -17.17 13.94 -0.84
C GLU A 80 -17.46 14.32 -2.29
N ASP A 81 -18.65 13.92 -2.76
CA ASP A 81 -19.15 14.10 -4.12
C ASP A 81 -18.21 13.59 -5.24
N ALA A 82 -17.30 12.66 -4.90
CA ALA A 82 -16.26 12.15 -5.80
C ALA A 82 -15.39 13.27 -6.41
N SER A 83 -15.10 14.30 -5.61
CA SER A 83 -14.19 15.39 -6.00
C SER A 83 -12.78 14.88 -6.32
N THR A 84 -12.32 13.86 -5.59
CA THR A 84 -11.07 13.13 -5.82
C THR A 84 -11.28 11.63 -5.61
N GLU A 85 -10.52 10.82 -6.34
CA GLU A 85 -10.48 9.37 -6.19
C GLU A 85 -9.03 8.92 -6.05
N SER A 86 -8.75 8.07 -5.07
CA SER A 86 -7.39 7.69 -4.69
C SER A 86 -7.29 6.20 -4.42
N PHE A 87 -6.08 5.67 -4.59
CA PHE A 87 -5.76 4.32 -4.17
C PHE A 87 -4.30 4.23 -3.77
N VAL A 88 -4.05 3.56 -2.66
CA VAL A 88 -2.70 3.20 -2.20
C VAL A 88 -2.62 1.68 -2.13
N GLY A 89 -1.65 1.11 -2.83
CA GLY A 89 -1.36 -0.32 -2.82
C GLY A 89 0.09 -0.57 -2.44
N PHE A 90 0.36 -1.64 -1.70
CA PHE A 90 1.71 -2.00 -1.30
C PHE A 90 1.92 -3.51 -1.15
N THR A 91 3.18 -3.89 -1.24
CA THR A 91 3.76 -5.21 -0.95
C THR A 91 4.93 -5.00 0.03
N PRO A 92 5.55 -6.06 0.59
CA PRO A 92 6.73 -5.89 1.43
C PRO A 92 7.92 -5.16 0.76
N GLN A 93 7.91 -4.99 -0.57
CA GLN A 93 9.03 -4.42 -1.34
C GLN A 93 8.71 -3.09 -2.03
N LEU A 94 7.43 -2.73 -2.14
CA LEU A 94 7.01 -1.59 -2.96
C LEU A 94 5.69 -1.03 -2.45
N ALA A 95 5.58 0.29 -2.36
CA ALA A 95 4.34 1.02 -2.15
C ALA A 95 4.12 2.00 -3.31
N VAL A 96 2.87 2.09 -3.79
CA VAL A 96 2.47 2.98 -4.88
C VAL A 96 1.16 3.65 -4.48
N ALA A 97 1.11 4.97 -4.63
CA ALA A 97 -0.08 5.79 -4.37
C ALA A 97 -0.45 6.56 -5.63
N SER A 98 -1.75 6.70 -5.88
CA SER A 98 -2.29 7.52 -6.97
C SER A 98 -3.53 8.26 -6.50
N ILE A 99 -3.74 9.44 -7.07
CA ILE A 99 -4.91 10.28 -6.89
C ILE A 99 -5.32 10.87 -8.24
N ALA A 100 -6.61 10.86 -8.53
CA ALA A 100 -7.24 11.66 -9.57
C ALA A 100 -7.87 12.89 -8.91
N ALA A 101 -7.52 14.06 -9.43
CA ALA A 101 -8.09 15.35 -9.07
C ALA A 101 -8.04 16.26 -10.31
N ASN A 102 -8.96 17.22 -10.42
CA ASN A 102 -8.78 18.31 -11.38
C ASN A 102 -7.79 19.34 -10.77
N PRO A 103 -6.61 19.54 -11.38
CA PRO A 103 -5.61 20.47 -10.84
C PRO A 103 -5.94 21.94 -11.10
N ASP A 104 -6.81 22.24 -12.06
CA ASP A 104 -7.15 23.60 -12.48
C ASP A 104 -8.35 24.17 -11.69
N ASP A 105 -9.37 23.35 -11.43
CA ASP A 105 -10.53 23.72 -10.60
C ASP A 105 -10.91 22.58 -9.64
N PRO A 106 -10.69 22.72 -8.31
CA PRO A 106 -11.00 21.66 -7.35
C PRO A 106 -12.51 21.41 -7.16
N ARG A 107 -13.39 22.25 -7.73
CA ARG A 107 -14.85 22.05 -7.73
C ARG A 107 -15.32 21.25 -8.95
N ASP A 108 -14.45 21.04 -9.93
CA ASP A 108 -14.73 20.14 -11.03
C ASP A 108 -14.35 18.71 -10.62
N HIS A 109 -15.37 17.96 -10.21
CA HIS A 109 -15.18 16.64 -9.60
C HIS A 109 -14.77 15.61 -10.64
N VAL A 110 -13.84 14.73 -10.29
CA VAL A 110 -13.40 13.65 -11.20
C VAL A 110 -14.48 12.61 -11.45
N GLY A 111 -15.42 12.46 -10.51
CA GLY A 111 -16.51 11.50 -10.59
C GLY A 111 -16.10 10.08 -10.22
N SER A 112 -17.00 9.34 -9.56
CA SER A 112 -16.70 8.04 -8.95
C SER A 112 -16.30 6.95 -9.95
N ALA A 113 -16.66 7.11 -11.22
CA ALA A 113 -16.28 6.18 -12.28
C ALA A 113 -14.75 6.07 -12.46
N VAL A 114 -14.02 7.16 -12.17
CA VAL A 114 -12.55 7.24 -12.32
C VAL A 114 -11.81 6.37 -11.30
N GLN A 115 -12.44 6.01 -10.17
CA GLN A 115 -11.81 5.18 -9.14
C GLN A 115 -11.28 3.85 -9.70
N ARG A 116 -11.97 3.26 -10.70
CA ARG A 116 -11.52 2.02 -11.36
C ARG A 116 -10.19 2.21 -12.11
N ASP A 117 -10.00 3.36 -12.74
CA ASP A 117 -8.78 3.67 -13.50
C ASP A 117 -7.63 3.99 -12.55
N VAL A 118 -7.89 4.69 -11.45
CA VAL A 118 -6.90 4.95 -10.38
C VAL A 118 -6.38 3.64 -9.78
N ILE A 119 -7.28 2.71 -9.45
CA ILE A 119 -6.92 1.37 -8.95
C ILE A 119 -6.08 0.61 -9.99
N ALA A 120 -6.53 0.60 -11.25
CA ALA A 120 -5.84 -0.13 -12.32
C ALA A 120 -4.45 0.45 -12.62
N ALA A 121 -4.28 1.78 -12.57
CA ALA A 121 -3.00 2.45 -12.78
C ALA A 121 -1.98 2.01 -11.73
N VAL A 122 -2.36 2.02 -10.45
CA VAL A 122 -1.51 1.54 -9.36
C VAL A 122 -1.20 0.05 -9.52
N ALA A 123 -2.21 -0.80 -9.72
CA ALA A 123 -2.01 -2.25 -9.81
C ALA A 123 -1.08 -2.65 -10.98
N ARG A 124 -1.24 -2.02 -12.15
CA ARG A 124 -0.37 -2.25 -13.32
C ARG A 124 1.04 -1.73 -13.10
N THR A 125 1.19 -0.58 -12.42
CA THR A 125 2.50 -0.04 -12.05
C THR A 125 3.23 -0.99 -11.12
N MET A 126 2.55 -1.50 -10.09
CA MET A 126 3.10 -2.51 -9.19
C MET A 126 3.45 -3.81 -9.91
N ALA A 127 2.57 -4.32 -10.78
CA ALA A 127 2.82 -5.54 -11.56
C ALA A 127 4.06 -5.41 -12.45
N SER A 128 4.25 -4.25 -13.09
CA SER A 128 5.43 -3.94 -13.90
C SER A 128 6.70 -3.89 -13.03
N ALA A 129 6.67 -3.11 -11.95
CA ALA A 129 7.84 -2.92 -11.07
C ALA A 129 8.25 -4.19 -10.31
N LEU A 130 7.33 -5.12 -10.06
CA LEU A 130 7.58 -6.38 -9.35
C LEU A 130 7.81 -7.58 -10.28
N SER A 131 7.87 -7.36 -11.59
CA SER A 131 8.15 -8.42 -12.56
C SER A 131 9.56 -8.98 -12.36
N GLY A 132 9.67 -10.28 -12.10
CA GLY A 132 10.94 -10.95 -11.82
C GLY A 132 11.42 -10.84 -10.37
N GLU A 133 10.79 -10.00 -9.54
CA GLU A 133 11.12 -9.88 -8.13
C GLU A 133 10.60 -11.08 -7.31
N PRO A 134 11.29 -11.49 -6.23
CA PRO A 134 10.81 -12.53 -5.34
C PRO A 134 9.42 -12.23 -4.78
N ARG A 135 8.57 -13.25 -4.61
CA ARG A 135 7.32 -13.12 -3.85
C ARG A 135 7.67 -13.11 -2.36
N ARG A 136 7.22 -12.09 -1.63
CA ARG A 136 7.38 -11.99 -0.18
C ARG A 136 6.01 -11.86 0.46
N ASP A 137 5.82 -12.58 1.56
CA ASP A 137 4.63 -12.50 2.38
C ASP A 137 4.75 -11.38 3.42
N PHE A 138 3.60 -10.91 3.90
CA PHE A 138 3.53 -10.03 5.05
C PHE A 138 3.71 -10.82 6.36
N ALA A 139 4.24 -10.18 7.38
CA ALA A 139 4.24 -10.75 8.73
C ALA A 139 2.79 -10.82 9.25
N PRO A 140 2.33 -11.98 9.76
CA PRO A 140 1.00 -12.08 10.33
C PRO A 140 0.93 -11.36 11.69
N PRO A 141 -0.18 -10.69 12.03
CA PRO A 141 -0.36 -10.11 13.36
C PRO A 141 -0.59 -11.18 14.42
N GLY A 142 -0.32 -10.85 15.68
CA GLY A 142 -0.73 -11.68 16.80
C GLY A 142 -2.25 -11.84 16.86
N ALA A 143 -2.74 -12.97 17.37
CA ALA A 143 -4.17 -13.25 17.45
C ALA A 143 -4.97 -12.19 18.23
N GLY A 144 -4.38 -11.60 19.26
CA GLY A 144 -5.00 -10.51 20.03
C GLY A 144 -5.21 -9.23 19.22
N ALA A 145 -4.26 -8.89 18.34
CA ALA A 145 -4.40 -7.77 17.42
C ALA A 145 -5.42 -8.05 16.29
N ALA A 146 -5.48 -9.31 15.82
CA ALA A 146 -6.40 -9.71 14.76
C ALA A 146 -7.87 -9.82 15.21
N PHE A 147 -8.11 -10.25 16.45
CA PHE A 147 -9.45 -10.58 16.92
C PHE A 147 -9.92 -9.82 18.18
N GLY A 148 -9.06 -9.01 18.79
CA GLY A 148 -9.32 -8.40 20.09
C GLY A 148 -9.19 -9.39 21.26
N ALA A 149 -9.31 -8.87 22.48
CA ALA A 149 -9.12 -9.65 23.71
C ALA A 149 -10.14 -10.80 23.89
N ASP A 150 -11.32 -10.64 23.30
CA ASP A 150 -12.42 -11.62 23.31
C ASP A 150 -12.52 -12.44 22.01
N GLY A 151 -11.53 -12.29 21.13
CA GLY A 151 -11.43 -13.03 19.89
C GLY A 151 -11.32 -14.54 20.11
N PRO A 152 -11.63 -15.36 19.07
CA PRO A 152 -11.40 -16.79 19.15
C PRO A 152 -9.92 -17.05 19.45
N ARG A 153 -9.63 -17.44 20.69
CA ARG A 153 -8.32 -17.95 21.09
C ARG A 153 -8.15 -19.26 20.33
N GLY A 154 -7.12 -19.34 19.49
CA GLY A 154 -6.91 -20.44 18.55
C GLY A 154 -7.03 -21.82 19.20
N ARG A 155 -7.40 -22.81 18.38
CA ARG A 155 -7.28 -24.24 18.72
C ARG A 155 -5.82 -24.66 18.83
#